data_AF-A0A1X7UH31-F1
#
_entry.id   AF-A0A1X7UH31-F1
#
_cell.length_a   1.000
_cell.length_b   1.000
_cell.length_c   1.000
_cell.angle_alpha   90.00
_cell.angle_beta   90.00
_cell.angle_gamma   90.00
#
_symmetry.space_group_name_H-M   'P 1'
#
loop_
_entity.id
_entity.type
_entity.pdbx_description
1 polymer ?
#
loop_
_entity_poly.entity_id
_entity_poly.type
_entity_poly.pdbx_seq_one_letter_code
_entity_poly.pdbx_strand_id
1 'polypeptide(L)'
;MYGLGKHFNYDDDVTENEIFLAKRNRNSQQRSMSISSESSSLDGNEMDNHGDHKILFPRDMRQKFQEMRLKFVSTFSQVQRKFDIKKNFFEIDEVKKFIGDWFPDLKPQLSDKTTIGKVLDALKRKCNIINLRPLEALAFEFNIEDAIPIIKSFKEEAKDFSNSVSVSLCLGEELQAVATPSRLLCETVVFVLNWDPEKHTLQDINDVLDELEPLNRFDYHLQSLQVDKIGRGNSVVVTCYCPAEYTGSLIMAVLGKVDTMQSKGLKEFILGNCTVWHTTQVVSKNTEETDLQAQINNLKASLGEKDERIMATEAELAKFKELSENRLKEIETLQKDLKESQRIN
;
A
#
# COMPACT_ATOMS: atom_id res chain seq x y z
N MET A 1 22.30 53.31 -12.99
CA MET A 1 20.85 53.61 -13.07
C MET A 1 20.09 52.31 -12.77
N TYR A 2 19.32 52.33 -11.68
CA TYR A 2 18.21 51.44 -11.26
C TYR A 2 18.44 49.91 -11.24
N GLY A 3 18.19 49.15 -10.17
CA GLY A 3 17.61 49.42 -8.85
C GLY A 3 16.93 48.16 -8.28
N LEU A 4 17.06 47.95 -6.96
CA LEU A 4 16.11 47.31 -6.01
C LEU A 4 15.65 45.85 -6.26
N GLY A 5 15.97 44.90 -5.38
CA GLY A 5 15.27 44.63 -4.10
C GLY A 5 14.97 43.11 -4.06
N LYS A 6 14.78 42.40 -2.95
CA LYS A 6 14.51 42.72 -1.55
C LYS A 6 15.12 41.60 -0.70
N HIS A 7 15.69 41.99 0.43
CA HIS A 7 16.01 41.10 1.54
C HIS A 7 14.70 40.86 2.29
N PHE A 8 14.27 39.61 2.44
CA PHE A 8 13.20 39.23 3.36
C PHE A 8 13.81 38.39 4.46
N ASN A 9 13.94 39.02 5.62
CA ASN A 9 14.09 38.38 6.91
C ASN A 9 12.66 38.08 7.40
N TYR A 10 12.39 36.84 7.77
CA TYR A 10 11.25 36.53 8.64
C TYR A 10 11.81 35.87 9.89
N ASP A 11 11.67 36.60 10.98
CA ASP A 11 11.95 36.21 12.35
C ASP A 11 11.19 34.92 12.73
N ASP A 12 11.84 34.23 13.65
CA ASP A 12 11.33 33.17 14.50
C ASP A 12 9.93 33.45 15.03
N ASP A 13 9.03 32.51 14.80
CA ASP A 13 7.93 32.23 15.74
C ASP A 13 7.57 30.74 15.64
N VAL A 14 8.48 29.89 16.11
CA VAL A 14 8.19 28.48 16.34
C VAL A 14 7.72 28.30 17.78
N THR A 15 6.40 28.22 17.90
CA THR A 15 5.64 27.81 19.07
C THR A 15 6.21 26.57 19.77
N GLU A 16 6.18 26.60 21.10
CA GLU A 16 6.75 25.70 22.14
C GLU A 16 6.56 24.16 22.02
N ASN A 17 6.12 23.61 20.89
CA ASN A 17 5.92 22.16 20.72
C ASN A 17 7.16 21.38 20.23
N GLU A 18 8.26 22.05 19.87
CA GLU A 18 9.50 21.39 19.41
C GLU A 18 10.45 20.94 20.53
N ILE A 19 10.18 21.30 21.79
CA ILE A 19 11.06 20.94 22.92
C ILE A 19 10.82 19.50 23.40
N PHE A 20 9.67 18.89 23.09
CA PHE A 20 9.33 17.55 23.59
C PHE A 20 9.92 16.38 22.78
N LEU A 21 10.25 16.57 21.49
CA LEU A 21 10.87 15.52 20.67
C LEU A 21 12.40 15.55 20.66
N ALA A 22 13.02 16.72 20.92
CA ALA A 22 14.48 16.88 20.95
C ALA A 22 15.17 16.29 22.20
N LYS A 23 14.42 15.93 23.25
CA LYS A 23 14.95 15.26 24.46
C LYS A 23 15.09 13.75 24.32
N ARG A 24 14.39 13.10 23.38
CA ARG A 24 14.49 11.63 23.19
C ARG A 24 15.72 11.21 22.37
N ASN A 25 16.23 12.08 21.50
CA ASN A 25 17.35 11.78 20.60
C ASN A 25 18.75 12.13 21.12
N ARG A 26 18.88 12.84 22.27
CA ARG A 26 20.20 13.18 22.83
C ARG A 26 20.85 12.07 23.65
N ASN A 27 20.08 11.10 24.14
CA ASN A 27 20.60 10.02 24.99
C ASN A 27 21.17 8.81 24.21
N SER A 28 21.07 8.78 22.88
CA SER A 28 21.52 7.64 22.07
C SER A 28 22.81 7.87 21.27
N GLN A 29 23.40 9.08 21.31
CA GLN A 29 24.57 9.42 20.47
C GLN A 29 25.88 9.70 21.23
N GLN A 30 25.96 9.41 22.53
CA GLN A 30 27.23 9.39 23.25
C GLN A 30 27.59 7.99 23.75
N ARG A 31 28.14 7.16 22.86
CA ARG A 31 29.30 6.34 23.21
C ARG A 31 30.12 5.98 21.98
N SER A 32 31.32 6.55 21.96
CA SER A 32 32.37 6.48 20.96
C SER A 32 33.02 5.09 20.86
N MET A 33 33.60 4.86 19.68
CA MET A 33 34.45 3.75 19.26
C MET A 33 35.47 3.26 20.31
N SER A 34 35.67 1.95 20.36
CA SER A 34 36.95 1.31 20.73
C SER A 34 37.07 -0.05 20.06
N ILE A 35 38.20 -0.26 19.39
CA ILE A 35 38.64 -1.53 18.80
C ILE A 35 39.25 -2.38 19.92
N SER A 36 38.83 -3.64 20.06
CA SER A 36 39.68 -4.72 20.57
C SER A 36 39.11 -6.08 20.15
N SER A 37 39.94 -6.85 19.45
CA SER A 37 39.79 -8.29 19.28
C SER A 37 39.92 -8.96 20.64
N GLU A 38 39.02 -9.88 20.99
CA GLU A 38 39.32 -10.98 21.90
C GLU A 38 38.27 -12.10 21.81
N SER A 39 38.76 -13.32 21.62
CA SER A 39 38.04 -14.58 21.68
C SER A 39 37.90 -15.06 23.13
N SER A 40 36.72 -15.49 23.55
CA SER A 40 36.49 -16.44 24.68
C SER A 40 34.99 -16.75 24.74
N SER A 41 34.59 -17.99 24.45
CA SER A 41 34.43 -19.15 25.36
C SER A 41 33.04 -19.23 26.01
N LEU A 42 32.56 -20.46 26.10
CA LEU A 42 31.27 -20.93 26.58
C LEU A 42 30.96 -20.59 28.05
N ASP A 43 29.66 -20.73 28.33
CA ASP A 43 28.97 -20.92 29.62
C ASP A 43 28.49 -19.72 30.44
N GLY A 44 27.24 -19.88 30.92
CA GLY A 44 26.72 -19.28 32.14
C GLY A 44 25.46 -18.45 31.97
N ASN A 45 24.34 -18.94 32.50
CA ASN A 45 23.06 -18.23 32.66
C ASN A 45 23.21 -16.79 33.18
N GLU A 46 22.62 -15.83 32.46
CA GLU A 46 22.18 -14.57 33.06
C GLU A 46 20.65 -14.47 32.90
N MET A 47 19.95 -14.72 34.00
CA MET A 47 18.58 -14.25 34.19
C MET A 47 18.66 -12.75 34.48
N ASP A 48 18.12 -11.91 33.59
CA ASP A 48 17.93 -10.50 33.88
C ASP A 48 16.48 -10.24 34.33
N ASN A 49 16.37 -9.65 35.52
CA ASN A 49 15.14 -9.30 36.21
C ASN A 49 14.68 -7.90 35.77
N HIS A 50 14.17 -7.77 34.55
CA HIS A 50 13.29 -6.65 34.19
C HIS A 50 12.36 -7.09 33.06
N GLY A 51 11.06 -6.83 33.23
CA GLY A 51 9.95 -7.33 32.42
C GLY A 51 9.86 -6.80 30.98
N ASP A 52 10.97 -6.75 30.24
CA ASP A 52 10.95 -6.73 28.79
C ASP A 52 10.99 -8.19 28.31
N HIS A 53 9.85 -8.71 27.89
CA HIS A 53 9.81 -9.92 27.07
C HIS A 53 10.43 -9.60 25.72
N LYS A 54 11.77 -9.52 25.68
CA LYS A 54 12.52 -9.61 24.45
C LYS A 54 12.15 -10.97 23.88
N ILE A 55 11.31 -10.99 22.84
CA ILE A 55 10.97 -12.21 22.12
C ILE A 55 12.32 -12.78 21.69
N LEU A 56 12.77 -13.80 22.41
CA LEU A 56 14.04 -14.44 22.17
C LEU A 56 13.86 -15.11 20.83
N PHE A 57 14.46 -14.51 19.81
CA PHE A 57 14.50 -15.06 18.47
C PHE A 57 15.00 -16.50 18.60
N PRO A 58 14.17 -17.51 18.28
CA PRO A 58 14.56 -18.90 18.43
C PRO A 58 15.88 -19.14 17.68
N ARG A 59 16.88 -19.71 18.35
CA ARG A 59 18.26 -19.83 17.83
C ARG A 59 18.30 -20.64 16.53
N ASP A 60 17.41 -21.62 16.42
CA ASP A 60 17.10 -22.44 15.25
C ASP A 60 16.55 -21.62 14.07
N MET A 61 15.73 -20.60 14.33
CA MET A 61 15.23 -19.72 13.27
C MET A 61 16.33 -18.84 12.69
N ARG A 62 17.27 -18.35 13.52
CA ARG A 62 18.41 -17.56 13.01
C ARG A 62 19.26 -18.38 12.06
N GLN A 63 19.44 -19.65 12.40
CA GLN A 63 20.14 -20.59 11.55
C GLN A 63 19.43 -20.80 10.21
N LYS A 64 18.09 -20.98 10.20
CA LYS A 64 17.33 -21.09 8.94
C LYS A 64 17.49 -19.87 8.02
N PHE A 65 17.45 -18.66 8.56
CA PHE A 65 17.71 -17.44 7.77
C PHE A 65 19.14 -17.40 7.23
N GLN A 66 20.13 -17.83 8.01
CA GLN A 66 21.53 -17.92 7.56
C GLN A 66 21.70 -18.97 6.45
N GLU A 67 21.05 -20.13 6.58
CA GLU A 67 21.02 -21.19 5.57
C GLU A 67 20.42 -20.67 4.26
N MET A 68 19.28 -19.95 4.33
CA MET A 68 18.68 -19.33 3.15
C MET A 68 19.56 -18.25 2.51
N ARG A 69 20.24 -17.42 3.32
CA ARG A 69 21.23 -16.45 2.81
C ARG A 69 22.38 -17.15 2.08
N LEU A 70 22.91 -18.22 2.66
CA LEU A 70 23.97 -19.00 2.03
C LEU A 70 23.50 -19.64 0.73
N LYS A 71 22.29 -20.21 0.72
CA LYS A 71 21.67 -20.78 -0.48
C LYS A 71 21.52 -19.72 -1.57
N PHE A 72 20.99 -18.55 -1.22
CA PHE A 72 20.87 -17.43 -2.14
C PHE A 72 22.23 -17.04 -2.75
N VAL A 73 23.27 -16.85 -1.93
CA VAL A 73 24.60 -16.47 -2.40
C VAL A 73 25.19 -17.55 -3.32
N SER A 74 25.02 -18.83 -2.95
CA SER A 74 25.48 -19.96 -3.75
C SER A 74 24.78 -20.01 -5.10
N THR A 75 23.44 -19.94 -5.12
CA THR A 75 22.63 -19.93 -6.35
C THR A 75 23.02 -18.76 -7.25
N PHE A 76 23.12 -17.55 -6.69
CA PHE A 76 23.50 -16.36 -7.45
C PHE A 76 24.89 -16.53 -8.09
N SER A 77 25.87 -17.03 -7.33
CA SER A 77 27.23 -17.28 -7.82
C SER A 77 27.26 -18.35 -8.91
N GLN A 78 26.46 -19.39 -8.79
CA GLN A 78 26.35 -20.43 -9.82
C GLN A 78 25.76 -19.88 -11.12
N VAL A 79 24.70 -19.06 -11.04
CA VAL A 79 24.11 -18.41 -12.21
C VAL A 79 25.09 -17.42 -12.85
N GLN A 80 25.80 -16.60 -12.05
CA GLN A 80 26.87 -15.72 -12.55
C GLN A 80 27.90 -16.49 -13.38
N ARG A 81 28.35 -17.66 -12.90
CA ARG A 81 29.26 -18.53 -13.67
C ARG A 81 28.67 -18.97 -15.00
N LYS A 82 27.36 -19.24 -15.07
CA LYS A 82 26.69 -19.58 -16.35
C LYS A 82 26.70 -18.41 -17.33
N PHE A 83 26.48 -17.18 -16.85
CA PHE A 83 26.65 -15.97 -17.65
C PHE A 83 28.09 -15.79 -18.11
N ASP A 84 29.09 -15.99 -17.25
CA ASP A 84 30.50 -15.89 -17.61
C ASP A 84 30.92 -16.88 -18.70
N ILE A 85 30.41 -18.12 -18.65
CA ILE A 85 30.64 -19.13 -19.69
C ILE A 85 30.03 -18.68 -21.03
N LYS A 86 28.87 -18.01 -20.99
CA LYS A 86 28.13 -17.55 -22.16
C LYS A 86 28.47 -16.12 -22.59
N LYS A 87 29.42 -15.45 -21.96
CA LYS A 87 29.72 -14.02 -22.18
C LYS A 87 30.09 -13.64 -23.62
N ASN A 88 30.50 -14.60 -24.45
CA ASN A 88 30.84 -14.36 -25.86
C ASN A 88 29.60 -14.38 -26.78
N PHE A 89 28.41 -14.71 -26.26
CA PHE A 89 27.16 -14.81 -27.01
C PHE A 89 26.28 -13.55 -26.92
N PHE A 90 26.65 -12.58 -26.09
CA PHE A 90 25.92 -11.32 -25.90
C PHE A 90 26.87 -10.21 -25.53
N GLU A 91 26.48 -8.97 -25.80
CA GLU A 91 27.28 -7.80 -25.40
C GLU A 91 26.95 -7.37 -23.98
N ILE A 92 27.97 -6.99 -23.20
CA ILE A 92 27.75 -6.52 -21.82
C ILE A 92 26.86 -5.27 -21.82
N ASP A 93 26.99 -4.41 -22.83
CA ASP A 93 26.18 -3.18 -22.92
C ASP A 93 24.71 -3.46 -23.25
N GLU A 94 24.40 -4.57 -23.93
CA GLU A 94 23.01 -5.04 -24.08
C GLU A 94 22.43 -5.49 -22.75
N VAL A 95 23.21 -6.21 -21.93
CA VAL A 95 22.79 -6.62 -20.57
C VAL A 95 22.56 -5.39 -19.69
N LYS A 96 23.47 -4.41 -19.72
CA LYS A 96 23.31 -3.15 -18.99
C LYS A 96 22.07 -2.40 -19.44
N LYS A 97 21.82 -2.34 -20.76
CA LYS A 97 20.65 -1.67 -21.32
C LYS A 97 19.38 -2.35 -20.85
N PHE A 98 19.28 -3.67 -20.94
CA PHE A 98 18.12 -4.42 -20.46
C PHE A 98 17.87 -4.19 -18.96
N ILE A 99 18.90 -4.33 -18.13
CA ILE A 99 18.78 -4.08 -16.68
C ILE A 99 18.43 -2.63 -16.40
N GLY A 100 19.02 -1.67 -17.13
CA GLY A 100 18.76 -0.26 -16.95
C GLY A 100 17.34 0.13 -17.37
N ASP A 101 16.84 -0.43 -18.47
CA ASP A 101 15.47 -0.16 -18.93
C ASP A 101 14.44 -0.79 -18.00
N TRP A 102 14.77 -1.93 -17.38
CA TRP A 102 13.94 -2.53 -16.34
C TRP A 102 14.05 -1.82 -14.98
N PHE A 103 15.26 -1.44 -14.57
CA PHE A 103 15.57 -0.77 -13.31
C PHE A 103 16.36 0.52 -13.57
N PRO A 104 15.67 1.63 -13.91
CA PRO A 104 16.34 2.89 -14.23
C PRO A 104 17.23 3.43 -13.12
N ASP A 105 16.89 3.17 -11.86
CA ASP A 105 17.71 3.53 -10.68
C ASP A 105 19.07 2.80 -10.63
N LEU A 106 19.25 1.72 -11.39
CA LEU A 106 20.55 1.06 -11.56
C LEU A 106 21.39 1.66 -12.69
N LYS A 107 20.84 2.43 -13.63
CA LYS A 107 21.59 3.00 -14.78
C LYS A 107 22.90 3.69 -14.36
N PRO A 108 22.93 4.55 -13.31
CA PRO A 108 24.18 5.17 -12.87
C PRO A 108 25.23 4.15 -12.42
N GLN A 109 24.79 3.09 -11.74
CA GLN A 109 25.66 2.05 -11.17
C GLN A 109 26.19 1.06 -12.20
N LEU A 110 25.55 0.97 -13.37
CA LEU A 110 25.91 0.07 -14.47
C LEU A 110 26.95 0.69 -15.41
N SER A 111 26.99 2.02 -15.51
CA SER A 111 27.79 2.76 -16.50
C SER A 111 29.29 2.42 -16.46
N ASP A 112 29.86 2.28 -15.27
CA ASP A 112 31.28 2.02 -15.00
C ASP A 112 31.63 0.52 -14.93
N LYS A 113 30.65 -0.38 -15.05
CA LYS A 113 30.86 -1.83 -14.88
C LYS A 113 31.38 -2.45 -16.17
N THR A 114 32.54 -3.09 -16.09
CA THR A 114 33.24 -3.65 -17.25
C THR A 114 33.13 -5.17 -17.38
N THR A 115 32.55 -5.85 -16.38
CA THR A 115 32.37 -7.32 -16.40
C THR A 115 30.93 -7.70 -16.14
N ILE A 116 30.48 -8.81 -16.72
CA ILE A 116 29.13 -9.34 -16.52
C ILE A 116 28.87 -9.63 -15.04
N GLY A 117 29.82 -10.25 -14.33
CA GLY A 117 29.69 -10.47 -12.88
C GLY A 117 29.39 -9.18 -12.10
N LYS A 118 30.10 -8.09 -12.39
CA LYS A 118 29.87 -6.79 -11.75
C LYS A 118 28.52 -6.16 -12.11
N VAL A 119 28.06 -6.36 -13.35
CA VAL A 119 26.72 -5.96 -13.79
C VAL A 119 25.64 -6.74 -13.02
N LEU A 120 25.83 -8.05 -12.89
CA LEU A 120 24.94 -8.92 -12.11
C LEU A 120 24.97 -8.59 -10.61
N ASP A 121 26.11 -8.20 -10.05
CA ASP A 121 26.19 -7.74 -8.66
C ASP A 121 25.36 -6.48 -8.40
N ALA A 122 25.23 -5.59 -9.39
CA ALA A 122 24.31 -4.45 -9.31
C ALA A 122 22.85 -4.93 -9.32
N LEU A 123 22.50 -5.86 -10.21
CA LEU A 123 21.18 -6.48 -10.27
C LEU A 123 20.82 -7.25 -8.98
N LYS A 124 21.80 -7.82 -8.29
CA LYS A 124 21.62 -8.54 -7.01
C LYS A 124 20.88 -7.71 -5.96
N ARG A 125 21.01 -6.38 -6.01
CA ARG A 125 20.29 -5.42 -5.17
C ARG A 125 18.78 -5.43 -5.40
N LYS A 126 18.32 -5.95 -6.53
CA LYS A 126 16.90 -6.15 -6.89
C LYS A 126 16.36 -7.50 -6.41
N CYS A 127 17.22 -8.40 -5.97
CA CYS A 127 16.83 -9.69 -5.42
C CYS A 127 16.81 -9.66 -3.88
N ASN A 128 16.18 -10.67 -3.27
CA ASN A 128 16.21 -10.90 -1.83
C ASN A 128 16.34 -12.40 -1.55
N ILE A 129 16.45 -12.81 -0.28
CA ILE A 129 16.74 -14.20 0.09
C ILE A 129 15.62 -15.20 -0.27
N ILE A 130 14.46 -14.73 -0.71
CA ILE A 130 13.33 -15.55 -1.18
C ILE A 130 12.94 -15.27 -2.63
N ASN A 131 13.50 -14.24 -3.26
CA ASN A 131 13.10 -13.77 -4.58
C ASN A 131 14.32 -13.56 -5.51
N LEU A 132 14.39 -14.39 -6.55
CA LEU A 132 15.37 -14.32 -7.64
C LEU A 132 14.75 -13.96 -9.00
N ARG A 133 13.50 -13.48 -9.05
CA ARG A 133 12.81 -13.11 -10.30
C ARG A 133 13.65 -12.20 -11.21
N PRO A 134 14.38 -11.17 -10.71
CA PRO A 134 15.23 -10.35 -11.56
C PRO A 134 16.30 -11.15 -12.31
N LEU A 135 16.92 -12.11 -11.62
CA LEU A 135 17.93 -12.98 -12.20
C LEU A 135 17.33 -14.02 -13.16
N GLU A 136 16.14 -14.52 -12.85
CA GLU A 136 15.38 -15.45 -13.70
C GLU A 136 15.02 -14.85 -15.05
N ALA A 137 14.41 -13.66 -15.04
CA ALA A 137 14.02 -12.97 -16.27
C ALA A 137 15.24 -12.63 -17.13
N LEU A 138 16.36 -12.23 -16.50
CA LEU A 138 17.60 -11.99 -17.23
C LEU A 138 18.16 -13.29 -17.85
N ALA A 139 18.15 -14.40 -17.11
CA ALA A 139 18.60 -15.69 -17.63
C ALA A 139 17.74 -16.15 -18.82
N PHE A 140 16.44 -15.89 -18.77
CA PHE A 140 15.52 -16.17 -19.87
C PHE A 140 15.82 -15.29 -21.10
N GLU A 141 15.90 -13.97 -20.92
CA GLU A 141 16.14 -13.01 -22.01
C GLU A 141 17.44 -13.34 -22.79
N PHE A 142 18.51 -13.67 -22.07
CA PHE A 142 19.81 -13.97 -22.66
C PHE A 142 20.02 -15.45 -22.97
N ASN A 143 18.95 -16.27 -22.97
CA ASN A 143 18.96 -17.70 -23.29
C ASN A 143 20.03 -18.50 -22.53
N ILE A 144 20.17 -18.21 -21.22
CA ILE A 144 21.08 -18.93 -20.31
C ILE A 144 20.35 -20.16 -19.76
N GLU A 145 20.06 -21.12 -20.63
CA GLU A 145 19.25 -22.31 -20.31
C GLU A 145 19.76 -23.08 -19.09
N ASP A 146 21.08 -23.21 -18.95
CA ASP A 146 21.76 -23.84 -17.82
C ASP A 146 21.46 -23.20 -16.45
N ALA A 147 21.05 -21.93 -16.41
CA ALA A 147 20.72 -21.23 -15.19
C ALA A 147 19.27 -21.50 -14.73
N ILE A 148 18.36 -21.83 -15.65
CA ILE A 148 16.94 -22.08 -15.37
C ILE A 148 16.74 -23.16 -14.30
N PRO A 149 17.33 -24.37 -14.38
CA PRO A 149 17.13 -25.40 -13.36
C PRO A 149 17.69 -25.00 -11.99
N ILE A 150 18.80 -24.24 -11.97
CA ILE A 150 19.43 -23.74 -10.73
C ILE A 150 18.49 -22.76 -10.02
N ILE A 151 17.90 -21.83 -10.78
CA ILE A 151 16.94 -20.84 -10.25
C ILE A 151 15.65 -21.53 -9.81
N LYS A 152 15.14 -22.49 -10.58
CA LYS A 152 13.92 -23.24 -10.25
C LYS A 152 14.07 -24.00 -8.92
N SER A 153 15.18 -24.72 -8.73
CA SER A 153 15.48 -25.42 -7.48
C SER A 153 15.51 -24.46 -6.29
N PHE A 154 16.13 -23.28 -6.44
CA PHE A 154 16.11 -22.26 -5.39
C PHE A 154 14.69 -21.74 -5.10
N LYS A 155 13.86 -21.51 -6.12
CA LYS A 155 12.49 -21.02 -5.94
C LYS A 155 11.62 -22.00 -5.16
N GLU A 156 11.79 -23.30 -5.39
CA GLU A 156 11.11 -24.35 -4.63
C GLU A 156 11.52 -24.28 -3.14
N GLU A 157 12.81 -24.21 -2.85
CA GLU A 157 13.32 -24.07 -1.47
C GLU A 157 12.90 -22.76 -0.80
N ALA A 158 12.92 -21.65 -1.54
CA ALA A 158 12.48 -20.34 -1.05
C ALA A 158 10.97 -20.33 -0.73
N LYS A 159 10.16 -21.05 -1.51
CA LYS A 159 8.74 -21.23 -1.24
C LYS A 159 8.52 -22.07 0.01
N ASP A 160 9.22 -23.19 0.15
CA ASP A 160 9.15 -24.04 1.35
C ASP A 160 9.56 -23.27 2.61
N PHE A 161 10.64 -22.49 2.52
CA PHE A 161 11.06 -21.57 3.57
C PHE A 161 9.95 -20.56 3.90
N SER A 162 9.41 -19.88 2.90
CA SER A 162 8.38 -18.84 3.09
C SER A 162 7.09 -19.39 3.72
N ASN A 163 6.71 -20.63 3.39
CA ASN A 163 5.59 -21.34 4.00
C ASN A 163 5.86 -21.74 5.47
N SER A 164 7.13 -22.00 5.80
CA SER A 164 7.52 -22.52 7.12
C SER A 164 7.81 -21.43 8.16
N VAL A 165 8.05 -20.19 7.72
CA VAL A 165 8.44 -19.07 8.59
C VAL A 165 7.24 -18.18 8.85
N SER A 166 6.83 -18.09 10.12
CA SER A 166 5.80 -17.16 10.54
C SER A 166 6.27 -15.70 10.46
N VAL A 167 5.34 -14.78 10.26
CA VAL A 167 5.61 -13.35 10.22
C VAL A 167 6.26 -12.86 11.51
N SER A 168 5.86 -13.41 12.66
CA SER A 168 6.45 -13.09 13.98
C SER A 168 7.95 -13.34 14.04
N LEU A 169 8.46 -14.31 13.26
CA LEU A 169 9.87 -14.67 13.19
C LEU A 169 10.62 -13.90 12.10
N CYS A 170 9.93 -13.12 11.28
CA CYS A 170 10.56 -12.17 10.36
C CYS A 170 10.69 -10.77 10.99
N LEU A 171 10.15 -10.54 12.19
CA LEU A 171 10.12 -9.24 12.82
C LEU A 171 11.54 -8.72 13.11
N GLY A 172 11.88 -7.58 12.51
CA GLY A 172 13.20 -6.97 12.64
C GLY A 172 14.33 -7.65 11.84
N GLU A 173 14.04 -8.74 11.13
CA GLU A 173 14.98 -9.36 10.19
C GLU A 173 14.94 -8.64 8.83
N GLU A 174 16.11 -8.49 8.21
CA GLU A 174 16.24 -7.87 6.89
C GLU A 174 16.25 -8.94 5.80
N LEU A 175 15.24 -8.97 4.92
CA LEU A 175 15.20 -9.97 3.85
C LEU A 175 16.14 -9.62 2.68
N GLN A 176 16.66 -8.39 2.64
CA GLN A 176 17.61 -7.96 1.63
C GLN A 176 18.87 -8.84 1.66
N ALA A 177 19.27 -9.28 0.48
CA ALA A 177 20.50 -10.05 0.32
C ALA A 177 21.75 -9.16 0.26
N VAL A 178 21.57 -7.89 -0.11
CA VAL A 178 22.63 -6.88 -0.20
C VAL A 178 22.07 -5.60 0.39
N ALA A 179 22.83 -4.95 1.28
CA ALA A 179 22.44 -3.66 1.84
C ALA A 179 22.22 -2.65 0.71
N THR A 180 21.04 -2.06 0.66
CA THR A 180 20.73 -0.97 -0.26
C THR A 180 21.11 0.39 0.35
N PRO A 181 21.52 1.39 -0.46
CA PRO A 181 21.70 2.75 0.01
C PRO A 181 20.45 3.29 0.71
N SER A 182 20.62 4.29 1.57
CA SER A 182 19.49 4.99 2.19
C SER A 182 18.53 5.51 1.13
N ARG A 183 17.27 5.10 1.22
CA ARG A 183 16.23 5.42 0.25
C ARG A 183 15.63 6.79 0.52
N LEU A 184 15.12 7.41 -0.53
CA LEU A 184 14.32 8.60 -0.36
C LEU A 184 12.99 8.23 0.31
N LEU A 185 12.42 9.16 1.06
CA LEU A 185 11.11 8.95 1.70
C LEU A 185 10.05 8.60 0.66
N CYS A 186 10.05 9.26 -0.51
CA CYS A 186 9.11 8.98 -1.60
C CYS A 186 9.27 7.59 -2.23
N GLU A 187 10.36 6.87 -1.95
CA GLU A 187 10.61 5.52 -2.45
C GLU A 187 10.26 4.42 -1.43
N THR A 188 9.78 4.84 -0.25
CA THR A 188 9.39 3.95 0.84
C THR A 188 7.90 3.69 0.78
N VAL A 189 7.51 2.43 0.60
CA VAL A 189 6.12 1.98 0.58
C VAL A 189 5.85 1.21 1.85
N VAL A 190 4.70 1.41 2.48
CA VAL A 190 4.32 0.65 3.67
C VAL A 190 2.90 0.12 3.53
N PHE A 191 2.75 -1.19 3.70
CA PHE A 191 1.47 -1.86 3.88
C PHE A 191 1.29 -2.19 5.36
N VAL A 192 0.21 -1.70 5.95
CA VAL A 192 -0.20 -2.06 7.30
C VAL A 192 -1.31 -3.10 7.19
N LEU A 193 -1.04 -4.31 7.65
CA LEU A 193 -1.92 -5.46 7.56
C LEU A 193 -2.49 -5.77 8.95
N ASN A 194 -3.82 -5.86 9.06
CA ASN A 194 -4.52 -6.22 10.29
C ASN A 194 -4.40 -7.73 10.58
N TRP A 195 -3.16 -8.17 10.74
CA TRP A 195 -2.78 -9.56 10.91
C TRP A 195 -2.21 -9.81 12.29
N ASP A 196 -2.50 -11.01 12.79
CA ASP A 196 -1.77 -11.60 13.90
C ASP A 196 -0.48 -12.23 13.35
N PRO A 197 0.72 -11.75 13.72
CA PRO A 197 1.99 -12.21 13.16
C PRO A 197 2.29 -13.68 13.46
N GLU A 198 1.63 -14.29 14.45
CA GLU A 198 1.80 -15.72 14.76
C GLU A 198 0.96 -16.62 13.86
N LYS A 199 -0.08 -16.09 13.22
CA LYS A 199 -1.02 -16.85 12.38
C LYS A 199 -0.74 -16.77 10.89
N HIS A 200 0.20 -15.92 10.50
CA HIS A 200 0.54 -15.68 9.10
C HIS A 200 2.01 -16.03 8.88
N THR A 201 2.33 -16.33 7.63
CA THR A 201 3.64 -16.74 7.14
C THR A 201 4.22 -15.69 6.21
N LEU A 202 5.50 -15.83 5.89
CA LEU A 202 6.13 -15.00 4.87
C LEU A 202 5.49 -15.21 3.48
N GLN A 203 4.96 -16.41 3.21
CA GLN A 203 4.21 -16.65 1.99
C GLN A 203 2.92 -15.82 1.92
N ASP A 204 2.19 -15.65 3.02
CA ASP A 204 0.98 -14.81 3.02
C ASP A 204 1.30 -13.36 2.62
N ILE A 205 2.46 -12.83 3.05
CA ILE A 205 2.94 -11.51 2.61
C ILE A 205 3.19 -11.51 1.10
N ASN A 206 3.88 -12.53 0.57
CA ASN A 206 4.10 -12.64 -0.87
C ASN A 206 2.77 -12.71 -1.63
N ASP A 207 1.79 -13.48 -1.14
CA ASP A 207 0.47 -13.60 -1.77
C ASP A 207 -0.32 -12.28 -1.79
N VAL A 208 -0.07 -11.37 -0.83
CA VAL A 208 -0.61 -10.00 -0.86
C VAL A 208 0.09 -9.15 -1.91
N LEU A 209 1.42 -9.22 -1.98
CA LEU A 209 2.19 -8.44 -2.95
C LEU A 209 1.99 -8.93 -4.39
N ASP A 210 1.81 -10.23 -4.58
CA ASP A 210 1.51 -10.86 -5.88
C ASP A 210 0.15 -10.43 -6.43
N GLU A 211 -0.79 -9.99 -5.59
CA GLU A 211 -2.03 -9.35 -6.08
C GLU A 211 -1.75 -8.06 -6.85
N LEU A 212 -0.61 -7.42 -6.63
CA LEU A 212 -0.23 -6.19 -7.31
C LEU A 212 0.59 -6.47 -8.60
N GLU A 213 1.04 -7.71 -8.81
CA GLU A 213 1.76 -8.19 -10.00
C GLU A 213 0.94 -8.13 -11.33
N PRO A 214 -0.42 -8.21 -11.39
CA PRO A 214 -1.17 -8.33 -12.66
C PRO A 214 -1.35 -7.05 -13.51
N LEU A 215 -0.64 -5.96 -13.25
CA LEU A 215 -0.71 -4.79 -14.14
C LEU A 215 0.20 -4.99 -15.37
N ASN A 216 -0.26 -5.79 -16.32
CA ASN A 216 0.30 -5.96 -17.66
C ASN A 216 1.71 -6.59 -17.83
N ARG A 217 1.85 -7.30 -18.95
CA ARG A 217 3.05 -7.94 -19.50
C ARG A 217 4.30 -7.05 -19.65
N PHE A 218 4.21 -5.76 -19.33
CA PHE A 218 5.26 -4.77 -19.50
C PHE A 218 5.59 -3.97 -18.23
N ASP A 219 4.86 -4.09 -17.11
CA ASP A 219 5.26 -3.44 -15.84
C ASP A 219 5.96 -4.44 -14.93
N TYR A 220 7.21 -4.77 -15.28
CA TYR A 220 8.11 -5.52 -14.42
C TYR A 220 8.53 -4.75 -13.14
N HIS A 221 7.92 -3.59 -12.89
CA HIS A 221 8.32 -2.63 -11.87
C HIS A 221 7.70 -2.91 -10.50
N LEU A 222 6.49 -3.48 -10.47
CA LEU A 222 5.83 -3.96 -9.25
C LEU A 222 6.44 -5.26 -8.71
N GLN A 223 7.14 -6.02 -9.57
CA GLN A 223 7.95 -7.20 -9.20
C GLN A 223 9.15 -6.83 -8.30
N SER A 224 9.37 -5.53 -8.04
CA SER A 224 10.44 -4.99 -7.21
C SER A 224 9.99 -4.52 -5.82
N LEU A 225 8.74 -4.81 -5.41
CA LEU A 225 8.29 -4.63 -4.03
C LEU A 225 9.10 -5.55 -3.12
N GLN A 226 10.25 -5.03 -2.70
CA GLN A 226 11.16 -5.73 -1.83
C GLN A 226 10.72 -5.52 -0.42
N VAL A 227 10.22 -6.56 0.23
CA VAL A 227 10.03 -6.52 1.68
C VAL A 227 11.39 -6.28 2.33
N ASP A 228 11.57 -5.10 2.90
CA ASP A 228 12.81 -4.74 3.59
C ASP A 228 12.79 -5.24 5.01
N LYS A 229 11.68 -4.94 5.69
CA LYS A 229 11.49 -5.12 7.11
C LYS A 229 10.03 -5.38 7.38
N ILE A 230 9.82 -6.26 8.34
CA ILE A 230 8.51 -6.48 8.92
C ILE A 230 8.55 -5.97 10.37
N GLY A 231 7.69 -5.01 10.67
CA GLY A 231 7.56 -4.39 11.99
C GLY A 231 6.32 -4.88 12.74
N ARG A 232 6.31 -4.67 14.06
CA ARG A 232 5.17 -5.00 14.94
C ARG A 232 4.58 -3.75 15.58
N GLY A 233 3.25 -3.65 15.49
CA GLY A 233 2.37 -2.89 16.39
C GLY A 233 1.16 -3.76 16.76
N ASN A 234 -0.05 -3.20 16.76
CA ASN A 234 -1.31 -3.98 16.74
C ASN A 234 -1.59 -4.62 15.37
N SER A 235 -0.64 -4.55 14.44
CA SER A 235 -0.75 -4.93 13.03
C SER A 235 0.65 -5.30 12.51
N VAL A 236 0.69 -6.05 11.41
CA VAL A 236 1.92 -6.37 10.67
C VAL A 236 2.24 -5.21 9.73
N VAL A 237 3.45 -4.67 9.82
CA VAL A 237 3.88 -3.54 8.97
C VAL A 237 4.92 -4.04 7.98
N VAL A 238 4.57 -4.08 6.70
CA VAL A 238 5.46 -4.51 5.61
C VAL A 238 6.01 -3.27 4.92
N THR A 239 7.31 -3.04 5.07
CA THR A 239 7.99 -1.93 4.38
C THR A 239 8.62 -2.44 3.10
N CYS A 240 8.38 -1.74 2.00
CA CYS A 240 8.89 -2.08 0.68
C CYS A 240 9.60 -0.92 -0.02
N TYR A 241 10.46 -1.27 -0.97
CA TYR A 241 10.99 -0.34 -1.97
C TYR A 241 10.02 -0.14 -3.13
N CYS A 242 9.92 1.09 -3.63
CA CYS A 242 9.43 1.36 -4.97
C CYS A 242 10.19 2.57 -5.55
N PRO A 243 10.88 2.45 -6.69
CA PRO A 243 11.49 3.61 -7.34
C PRO A 243 10.47 4.72 -7.58
N ALA A 244 10.89 5.98 -7.36
CA ALA A 244 9.99 7.14 -7.38
C ALA A 244 9.12 7.23 -8.65
N GLU A 245 9.68 6.88 -9.80
CA GLU A 245 9.02 6.88 -11.11
C GLU A 245 7.85 5.88 -11.23
N TYR A 246 7.80 4.84 -10.39
CA TYR A 246 6.72 3.83 -10.41
C TYR A 246 5.69 4.00 -9.30
N THR A 247 5.89 4.97 -8.41
CA THR A 247 5.00 5.21 -7.27
C THR A 247 3.57 5.53 -7.70
N GLY A 248 3.38 6.28 -8.80
CA GLY A 248 2.06 6.55 -9.38
C GLY A 248 1.36 5.27 -9.86
N SER A 249 2.08 4.41 -10.59
CA SER A 249 1.55 3.11 -11.06
C SER A 249 1.18 2.20 -9.89
N LEU A 250 2.01 2.16 -8.84
CA LEU A 250 1.74 1.41 -7.62
C LEU A 250 0.48 1.92 -6.89
N ILE A 251 0.32 3.24 -6.76
CA ILE A 251 -0.89 3.82 -6.15
C ILE A 251 -2.13 3.36 -6.92
N MET A 252 -2.10 3.46 -8.25
CA MET A 252 -3.22 3.03 -9.09
C MET A 252 -3.49 1.52 -8.95
N ALA A 253 -2.45 0.69 -8.83
CA ALA A 253 -2.57 -0.75 -8.61
C ALA A 253 -3.31 -1.07 -7.31
N VAL A 254 -2.87 -0.46 -6.21
CA VAL A 254 -3.42 -0.72 -4.88
C VAL A 254 -4.85 -0.19 -4.80
N LEU A 255 -5.11 1.02 -5.28
CA LEU A 255 -6.46 1.60 -5.27
C LEU A 255 -7.42 0.83 -6.18
N GLY A 256 -6.95 0.34 -7.33
CA GLY A 256 -7.75 -0.49 -8.24
C GLY A 256 -8.11 -1.87 -7.69
N LYS A 257 -7.39 -2.35 -6.66
CA LYS A 257 -7.60 -3.65 -6.01
C LYS A 257 -7.92 -3.55 -4.53
N VAL A 258 -8.41 -2.39 -4.10
CA VAL A 258 -8.50 -2.07 -2.67
C VAL A 258 -9.40 -3.04 -1.91
N ASP A 259 -10.49 -3.53 -2.52
CA ASP A 259 -11.41 -4.49 -1.90
C ASP A 259 -10.76 -5.86 -1.72
N THR A 260 -10.03 -6.34 -2.72
CA THR A 260 -9.23 -7.57 -2.64
C THR A 260 -8.15 -7.43 -1.56
N MET A 261 -7.42 -6.32 -1.56
CA MET A 261 -6.39 -6.05 -0.56
C MET A 261 -6.96 -5.96 0.86
N GLN A 262 -8.13 -5.33 1.03
CA GLN A 262 -8.86 -5.27 2.30
C GLN A 262 -9.28 -6.66 2.77
N SER A 263 -9.78 -7.51 1.87
CA SER A 263 -10.15 -8.89 2.21
C SER A 263 -8.94 -9.71 2.68
N LYS A 264 -7.74 -9.37 2.18
CA LYS A 264 -6.46 -9.91 2.64
C LYS A 264 -5.89 -9.18 3.85
N GLY A 265 -6.64 -8.28 4.48
CA GLY A 265 -6.27 -7.63 5.73
C GLY A 265 -5.57 -6.28 5.60
N LEU A 266 -5.49 -5.67 4.40
CA LEU A 266 -4.97 -4.31 4.26
C LEU A 266 -5.78 -3.32 5.10
N LYS A 267 -5.09 -2.64 6.02
CA LYS A 267 -5.63 -1.61 6.90
C LYS A 267 -5.23 -0.21 6.43
N GLU A 268 -3.96 -0.05 6.07
CA GLU A 268 -3.40 1.23 5.62
C GLU A 268 -2.37 0.99 4.52
N PHE A 269 -2.35 1.89 3.55
CA PHE A 269 -1.35 1.95 2.50
C PHE A 269 -0.71 3.33 2.51
N ILE A 270 0.62 3.37 2.68
CA ILE A 270 1.39 4.58 2.92
C ILE A 270 2.53 4.64 1.88
N LEU A 271 2.74 5.82 1.33
CA LEU A 271 3.88 6.14 0.46
C LEU A 271 4.66 7.31 1.08
N GLY A 272 5.91 7.04 1.46
CA GLY A 272 6.73 7.95 2.26
C GLY A 272 6.04 8.32 3.56
N ASN A 273 5.66 9.59 3.68
CA ASN A 273 4.96 10.12 4.85
C ASN A 273 3.46 10.32 4.60
N CYS A 274 2.95 9.93 3.42
CA CYS A 274 1.57 10.15 3.02
C CYS A 274 0.77 8.85 3.11
N THR A 275 -0.26 8.83 3.95
CA THR A 275 -1.27 7.76 3.93
C THR A 275 -2.13 7.94 2.68
N VAL A 276 -1.93 7.07 1.69
CA VAL A 276 -2.68 7.08 0.43
C VAL A 276 -4.07 6.47 0.61
N TRP A 277 -4.18 5.43 1.45
CA TRP A 277 -5.45 4.78 1.73
C TRP A 277 -5.50 4.23 3.16
N HIS A 278 -6.69 4.24 3.78
CA HIS A 278 -6.94 3.59 5.07
C HIS A 278 -8.40 3.13 5.20
N THR A 279 -8.68 2.10 6.01
CA THR A 279 -10.02 1.47 6.15
C THR A 279 -11.13 2.43 6.63
N THR A 280 -10.86 3.37 7.54
CA THR A 280 -11.87 4.35 8.03
C THR A 280 -12.43 5.30 6.96
N GLN A 281 -11.74 5.55 5.84
CA GLN A 281 -12.25 6.35 4.72
C GLN A 281 -13.41 5.65 3.98
N VAL A 282 -13.54 4.33 4.12
CA VAL A 282 -14.63 3.55 3.53
C VAL A 282 -15.87 3.58 4.41
N VAL A 283 -15.70 3.55 5.74
CA VAL A 283 -16.82 3.61 6.69
C VAL A 283 -17.53 4.97 6.63
N SER A 284 -16.80 6.07 6.45
CA SER A 284 -17.43 7.41 6.30
C SER A 284 -18.30 7.50 5.03
N LYS A 285 -17.84 6.96 3.90
CA LYS A 285 -18.63 6.91 2.66
C LYS A 285 -19.91 6.07 2.80
N ASN A 286 -19.81 4.88 3.40
CA ASN A 286 -20.97 3.99 3.53
C ASN A 286 -22.00 4.51 4.55
N THR A 287 -21.55 5.25 5.57
CA THR A 287 -22.43 5.86 6.57
C THR A 287 -23.19 7.06 5.99
N GLU A 288 -22.53 7.89 5.17
CA GLU A 288 -23.19 8.98 4.46
C GLU A 288 -24.20 8.47 3.43
N GLU A 289 -23.89 7.39 2.71
CA GLU A 289 -24.80 6.79 1.73
C GLU A 289 -26.04 6.17 2.39
N THR A 290 -25.88 5.50 3.53
CA THR A 290 -27.00 4.94 4.29
C THR A 290 -27.88 6.01 4.95
N ASP A 291 -27.29 7.10 5.46
CA ASP A 291 -28.03 8.24 6.00
C ASP A 291 -28.80 8.99 4.89
N LEU A 292 -28.17 9.25 3.74
CA LEU A 292 -28.83 9.85 2.58
C LEU A 292 -29.98 8.98 2.07
N GLN A 293 -29.82 7.66 2.03
CA GLN A 293 -30.88 6.74 1.63
C GLN A 293 -32.06 6.76 2.60
N ALA A 294 -31.80 6.87 3.92
CA ALA A 294 -32.84 7.03 4.93
C ALA A 294 -33.58 8.36 4.78
N GLN A 295 -32.87 9.46 4.50
CA GLN A 295 -33.46 10.77 4.23
C GLN A 295 -34.35 10.76 2.98
N ILE A 296 -33.89 10.14 1.89
CA ILE A 296 -34.66 9.98 0.64
C ILE A 296 -35.96 9.22 0.89
N ASN A 297 -35.89 8.11 1.65
CA ASN A 297 -37.07 7.30 1.95
C ASN A 297 -38.10 8.07 2.80
N ASN A 298 -37.65 8.85 3.78
CA ASN A 298 -38.52 9.71 4.60
C ASN A 298 -39.18 10.83 3.77
N LEU A 299 -38.41 11.49 2.88
CA LEU A 299 -38.97 12.51 1.98
C LEU A 299 -40.02 11.92 1.04
N LYS A 300 -39.78 10.71 0.52
CA LYS A 300 -40.73 10.00 -0.35
C LYS A 300 -42.04 9.65 0.37
N ALA A 301 -41.95 9.20 1.62
CA ALA A 301 -43.14 8.95 2.45
C ALA A 301 -43.93 10.24 2.74
N SER A 302 -43.23 11.32 3.13
CA SER A 302 -43.87 12.61 3.39
C SER A 302 -44.51 13.24 2.15
N LEU A 303 -43.92 13.02 0.97
CA LEU A 303 -44.50 13.45 -0.30
C LEU A 303 -45.80 12.67 -0.60
N GLY A 304 -45.81 11.35 -0.41
CA GLY A 304 -47.02 10.53 -0.54
C GLY A 304 -48.18 11.01 0.35
N GLU A 305 -47.90 11.29 1.63
CA GLU A 305 -48.91 11.86 2.53
C GLU A 305 -49.40 13.25 2.12
N LYS A 306 -48.56 14.05 1.46
CA LYS A 306 -49.00 15.34 0.90
C LYS A 306 -49.90 15.15 -0.31
N ASP A 307 -49.57 14.23 -1.21
CA ASP A 307 -50.38 13.93 -2.39
C ASP A 307 -51.76 13.41 -2.00
N GLU A 308 -51.85 12.52 -1.00
CA GLU A 308 -53.14 12.06 -0.47
C GLU A 308 -53.99 13.20 0.11
N ARG A 309 -53.37 14.13 0.84
CA ARG A 309 -54.06 15.32 1.37
C ARG A 309 -54.52 16.25 0.25
N ILE A 310 -53.69 16.47 -0.77
CA ILE A 310 -54.06 17.28 -1.93
C ILE A 310 -55.26 16.68 -2.63
N MET A 311 -55.25 15.38 -2.92
CA MET A 311 -56.39 14.68 -3.53
C MET A 311 -57.67 14.79 -2.70
N ALA A 312 -57.57 14.67 -1.37
CA ALA A 312 -58.72 14.87 -0.48
C ALA A 312 -59.27 16.30 -0.56
N THR A 313 -58.40 17.31 -0.54
CA THR A 313 -58.82 18.72 -0.64
C THR A 313 -59.41 19.05 -2.02
N GLU A 314 -58.87 18.48 -3.10
CA GLU A 314 -59.42 18.65 -4.45
C GLU A 314 -60.82 18.04 -4.57
N ALA A 315 -61.03 16.86 -3.96
CA ALA A 315 -62.34 16.23 -3.92
C ALA A 315 -63.38 17.03 -3.11
N GLU A 316 -62.97 17.64 -1.99
CA GLU A 316 -63.83 18.53 -1.22
C GLU A 316 -64.16 19.82 -1.97
N LEU A 317 -63.16 20.41 -2.64
CA LEU A 317 -63.35 21.62 -3.45
C LEU A 317 -64.32 21.38 -4.61
N ALA A 318 -64.23 20.21 -5.26
CA ALA A 318 -65.16 19.82 -6.32
C ALA A 318 -66.61 19.74 -5.81
N LYS A 319 -66.83 19.13 -4.65
CA LYS A 319 -68.17 19.08 -4.01
C LYS A 319 -68.68 20.46 -3.63
N PHE A 320 -67.82 21.31 -3.07
CA PHE A 320 -68.20 22.68 -2.72
C PHE A 320 -68.58 23.50 -3.96
N LYS A 321 -67.83 23.35 -5.05
CA LYS A 321 -68.12 24.00 -6.33
C LYS A 321 -69.49 23.60 -6.86
N GLU A 322 -69.80 22.30 -6.93
CA GLU A 322 -71.09 21.80 -7.37
C GLU A 322 -72.25 22.33 -6.51
N LEU A 323 -72.10 22.33 -5.18
CA LEU A 323 -73.08 22.89 -4.27
C LEU A 323 -73.31 24.39 -4.51
N SER A 324 -72.24 25.15 -4.73
CA SER A 324 -72.32 26.59 -4.98
C SER A 324 -73.04 26.91 -6.30
N GLU A 325 -72.78 26.15 -7.36
CA GLU A 325 -73.44 26.28 -8.66
C GLU A 325 -74.94 25.95 -8.57
N ASN A 326 -75.30 24.93 -7.80
CA ASN A 326 -76.70 24.57 -7.57
C ASN A 326 -77.46 25.68 -6.80
N ARG A 327 -76.85 26.22 -5.73
CA ARG A 327 -77.46 27.33 -4.98
C ARG A 327 -77.59 28.61 -5.81
N LEU A 328 -76.64 28.89 -6.70
CA LEU A 328 -76.71 30.06 -7.58
C LEU A 328 -77.92 29.96 -8.53
N LYS A 329 -78.12 28.80 -9.16
CA LYS A 329 -79.30 28.54 -10.01
C LYS A 329 -80.60 28.74 -9.25
N GLU A 330 -80.68 28.24 -8.01
CA GLU A 330 -81.88 28.37 -7.17
C GLU A 330 -82.20 29.84 -6.87
N ILE A 331 -81.19 30.64 -6.53
CA ILE A 331 -81.32 32.08 -6.31
C ILE A 331 -81.80 32.80 -7.58
N GLU A 332 -81.27 32.45 -8.76
CA GLU A 332 -81.69 33.04 -10.03
C GLU A 332 -83.16 32.76 -10.34
N THR A 333 -83.65 31.54 -10.09
CA THR A 333 -85.09 31.21 -10.20
C THR A 333 -85.94 32.05 -9.27
N LEU A 334 -85.57 32.14 -7.98
CA LEU A 334 -86.33 32.92 -7.00
C LEU A 334 -86.37 34.42 -7.36
N GLN A 335 -85.28 34.98 -7.89
CA GLN A 335 -85.25 36.36 -8.36
C GLN A 335 -86.17 36.61 -9.56
N LYS A 336 -86.31 35.62 -10.45
CA LYS A 336 -87.21 35.69 -11.59
C LYS A 336 -88.68 35.66 -11.14
N ASP A 337 -89.03 34.72 -10.26
CA ASP A 337 -90.39 34.58 -9.71
C ASP A 337 -90.82 35.83 -8.92
N LEU A 338 -89.89 36.43 -8.19
CA LEU A 338 -90.13 37.69 -7.46
C LEU A 338 -90.42 38.86 -8.42
N LYS A 339 -89.65 38.99 -9.51
CA LYS A 339 -89.87 40.03 -10.53
C LYS A 339 -91.18 39.84 -11.28
N GLU A 340 -91.59 38.59 -11.52
CA GLU A 340 -92.86 38.26 -12.16
C GLU A 340 -94.04 38.62 -11.24
N SER A 341 -93.94 38.29 -9.95
CA SER A 341 -94.93 38.64 -8.93
C SER A 341 -95.09 40.16 -8.75
N GLN A 342 -94.00 40.93 -8.93
CA GLN A 342 -94.03 42.40 -8.87
C GLN A 342 -94.61 43.07 -10.12
N ARG A 343 -94.81 42.36 -11.24
CA ARG A 343 -95.42 42.91 -12.47
C ARG A 343 -96.94 42.73 -12.54
N ILE A 344 -97.52 41.92 -11.65
CA ILE A 344 -98.94 41.58 -11.62
C ILE A 344 -99.73 42.47 -10.64
N ASN A 345 -99.03 43.33 -9.89
CA ASN A 345 -99.57 44.35 -8.98
C ASN A 345 -99.25 45.74 -9.54
#